data_AF-A0A6N7LX59-F1
#
_entry.id   AF-A0A6N7LX59-F1
#
_cell.length_a   1.000
_cell.length_b   1.000
_cell.length_c   1.000
_cell.angle_alpha   90.00
_cell.angle_beta   90.00
_cell.angle_gamma   90.00
#
_symmetry.space_group_name_H-M   'P 1'
#
loop_
_entity.id
_entity.type
_entity.pdbx_description
1 polymer ?
#
loop_
_entity_poly.entity_id
_entity_poly.type
_entity_poly.pdbx_seq_one_letter_code
_entity_poly.pdbx_strand_id
1 'polypeptide(L)'
;MNNSEIFNEYTAHWMSRVESMNHSVILISGGIMSITIGAFLTSNPPLLDPWAASVIRSAWVLLALSLASAVLLKFFLVISGALTLTELEGKTTKGEEGVANSPRWLRVVAWCFGITAVSACLVGFTLIAIGAGSLLAVG
;
A
#
# COMPACT_ATOMS: atom_id res chain seq x y z
N MET A 1 -30.33 18.77 1.61
CA MET A 1 -29.12 17.96 1.33
C MET A 1 -29.61 16.63 0.80
N ASN A 2 -29.21 16.31 -0.44
CA ASN A 2 -29.69 15.12 -1.11
C ASN A 2 -28.87 13.91 -0.63
N ASN A 3 -29.48 12.73 -0.46
CA ASN A 3 -28.79 11.53 0.07
C ASN A 3 -27.58 11.10 -0.79
N SER A 4 -27.57 11.48 -2.07
CA SER A 4 -26.48 11.28 -3.02
C SER A 4 -25.23 12.12 -2.72
N GLU A 5 -25.39 13.38 -2.30
CA GLU A 5 -24.27 14.26 -1.93
C GLU A 5 -23.54 13.71 -0.72
N ILE A 6 -24.30 13.30 0.30
CA ILE A 6 -23.76 12.71 1.53
C ILE A 6 -22.97 11.44 1.19
N PHE A 7 -23.54 10.53 0.39
CA PHE A 7 -22.84 9.29 0.00
C PHE A 7 -21.56 9.54 -0.80
N ASN A 8 -21.58 10.52 -1.71
CA ASN A 8 -20.40 10.88 -2.49
C ASN A 8 -19.30 11.46 -1.59
N GLU A 9 -19.65 12.35 -0.67
CA GLU A 9 -18.73 12.96 0.28
C GLU A 9 -18.09 11.90 1.21
N TYR A 10 -18.88 10.94 1.69
CA TYR A 10 -18.37 9.79 2.46
C TYR A 10 -17.40 8.92 1.64
N THR A 11 -17.71 8.68 0.37
CA THR A 11 -16.88 7.83 -0.50
C THR A 11 -15.55 8.52 -0.83
N ALA A 12 -15.59 9.81 -1.19
CA ALA A 12 -14.41 10.62 -1.45
C ALA A 12 -13.50 10.74 -0.22
N HIS A 13 -14.10 10.98 0.95
CA HIS A 13 -13.36 11.05 2.21
C HIS A 13 -12.69 9.71 2.56
N TRP A 14 -13.39 8.58 2.35
CA TRP A 14 -12.81 7.25 2.55
C TRP A 14 -11.65 6.97 1.57
N MET A 15 -11.84 7.28 0.28
CA MET A 15 -10.80 7.14 -0.75
C MET A 15 -9.53 7.92 -0.40
N SER A 16 -9.68 9.17 0.03
CA SER A 16 -8.56 10.02 0.45
C SER A 16 -7.77 9.41 1.63
N ARG A 17 -8.46 8.83 2.61
CA ARG A 17 -7.80 8.15 3.73
C ARG A 17 -7.01 6.92 3.30
N VAL A 18 -7.58 6.10 2.42
CA VAL A 18 -6.89 4.91 1.89
C VAL A 18 -5.68 5.31 1.04
N GLU A 19 -5.82 6.36 0.22
CA GLU A 19 -4.71 6.89 -0.57
C GLU A 19 -3.57 7.42 0.30
N SER A 20 -3.88 8.19 1.34
CA SER A 20 -2.89 8.69 2.30
C SER A 20 -2.14 7.55 2.99
N MET A 21 -2.86 6.54 3.50
CA MET A 21 -2.26 5.35 4.11
C MET A 21 -1.32 4.63 3.13
N ASN A 22 -1.78 4.44 1.89
CA ASN A 22 -1.01 3.76 0.85
C ASN A 22 0.28 4.52 0.49
N HIS A 23 0.20 5.86 0.42
CA HIS A 23 1.35 6.72 0.18
C HIS A 23 2.40 6.57 1.29
N SER A 24 1.97 6.52 2.55
CA SER A 24 2.88 6.28 3.69
C SER A 24 3.58 4.91 3.58
N VAL A 25 2.85 3.84 3.23
CA VAL A 25 3.44 2.51 3.06
C VAL A 25 4.49 2.48 1.94
N ILE A 26 4.20 3.11 0.80
CA ILE A 26 5.13 3.18 -0.33
C ILE A 26 6.40 3.95 0.06
N LEU A 27 6.27 5.11 0.71
CA LEU A 27 7.41 5.91 1.13
C LEU A 27 8.28 5.18 2.16
N ILE A 28 7.66 4.55 3.16
CA ILE A 28 8.38 3.81 4.20
C ILE A 28 9.10 2.62 3.57
N SER A 29 8.38 1.76 2.84
CA SER A 29 8.94 0.56 2.23
C SER A 29 10.05 0.87 1.22
N GLY A 30 9.82 1.85 0.34
CA GLY A 30 10.81 2.31 -0.64
C GLY A 30 12.02 2.98 0.01
N GLY A 31 11.80 3.77 1.05
CA GLY A 31 12.87 4.43 1.81
C GLY A 31 13.79 3.43 2.50
N ILE A 32 13.22 2.47 3.24
CA ILE A 32 14.00 1.42 3.92
C ILE A 32 14.79 0.57 2.91
N MET A 33 14.14 0.19 1.80
CA MET A 33 14.80 -0.59 0.75
C MET A 33 15.95 0.17 0.11
N SER A 34 15.76 1.47 -0.19
CA SER A 34 16.81 2.32 -0.75
C SER A 34 18.00 2.48 0.19
N ILE A 35 17.75 2.74 1.48
CA ILE A 35 18.80 2.86 2.51
C ILE A 35 19.59 1.57 2.64
N THR A 36 18.89 0.43 2.74
CA THR A 36 19.55 -0.87 2.92
C THR A 36 20.34 -1.28 1.68
N ILE A 37 19.82 -1.08 0.48
CA ILE A 37 20.57 -1.32 -0.77
C ILE A 37 21.81 -0.42 -0.84
N GLY A 38 21.68 0.87 -0.51
CA GLY A 38 22.81 1.81 -0.48
C GLY A 38 23.91 1.40 0.51
N ALA A 39 23.52 0.89 1.68
CA ALA A 39 24.47 0.37 2.67
C ALA A 39 25.24 -0.85 2.14
N PHE A 40 24.59 -1.75 1.40
CA PHE A 40 25.24 -2.95 0.84
C PHE A 40 26.06 -2.69 -0.44
N LEU A 41 25.80 -1.59 -1.15
CA LEU A 41 26.58 -1.18 -2.32
C LEU A 41 27.81 -0.32 -1.97
N THR A 42 28.01 0.01 -0.69
CA THR A 42 29.15 0.80 -0.22
C THR A 42 30.45 0.00 -0.26
N SER A 43 31.59 0.68 -0.46
CA SER A 43 32.92 0.11 -0.72
C SER A 43 33.48 -0.84 0.35
N ASN A 44 32.89 -0.85 1.55
CA ASN A 44 33.20 -1.79 2.63
C ASN A 44 31.92 -2.52 3.04
N PRO A 45 31.50 -3.58 2.32
CA PRO A 45 30.31 -4.33 2.69
C PRO A 45 30.53 -5.00 4.05
N PRO A 46 29.58 -4.87 5.00
CA PRO A 46 29.71 -5.54 6.29
C PRO A 46 29.73 -7.06 6.07
N LEU A 47 30.64 -7.75 6.77
CA LEU A 47 30.70 -9.22 6.79
C LEU A 47 29.41 -9.74 7.44
N LEU A 48 28.45 -10.07 6.59
CA LEU A 48 27.17 -10.64 7.00
C LEU A 48 27.33 -12.13 7.26
N ASP A 49 26.91 -12.56 8.44
CA ASP A 49 26.64 -13.98 8.70
C ASP A 49 25.60 -14.51 7.69
N PRO A 50 25.71 -15.76 7.18
CA PRO A 50 24.80 -16.30 6.17
C PRO A 50 23.32 -16.27 6.61
N TRP A 51 23.07 -16.38 7.92
CA TRP A 51 21.73 -16.25 8.49
C TRP A 51 21.17 -14.84 8.32
N ALA A 52 21.94 -13.82 8.71
CA ALA A 52 21.55 -12.41 8.60
C ALA A 52 21.30 -12.01 7.13
N ALA A 53 22.14 -12.49 6.21
CA ALA A 53 21.95 -12.27 4.78
C ALA A 53 20.63 -12.86 4.25
N SER A 54 20.25 -14.05 4.72
CA SER A 54 18.99 -14.70 4.33
C SER A 54 17.77 -13.94 4.87
N VAL A 55 17.83 -13.50 6.14
CA VAL A 55 16.78 -12.69 6.77
C VAL A 55 16.57 -11.37 6.02
N ILE A 56 17.65 -10.65 5.68
CA ILE A 56 17.55 -9.37 4.96
C ILE A 56 16.99 -9.58 3.55
N ARG A 57 17.40 -10.63 2.83
CA ARG A 57 16.82 -10.97 1.51
C ARG A 57 15.33 -11.25 1.60
N SER A 58 14.89 -12.02 2.59
CA SER A 58 13.46 -12.29 2.79
C SER A 58 12.70 -10.99 3.07
N ALA A 59 13.28 -10.08 3.86
CA ALA A 59 12.69 -8.80 4.18
C ALA A 59 12.55 -7.90 2.94
N TRP A 60 13.54 -7.90 2.05
CA TRP A 60 13.47 -7.19 0.77
C TRP A 60 12.33 -7.71 -0.12
N VAL A 61 12.15 -9.02 -0.20
CA VAL A 61 11.04 -9.62 -0.95
C VAL A 61 9.70 -9.21 -0.35
N LEU A 62 9.56 -9.23 0.99
CA LEU A 62 8.34 -8.80 1.66
C LEU A 62 8.05 -7.31 1.46
N LEU A 63 9.06 -6.44 1.52
CA LEU A 63 8.92 -5.01 1.26
C LEU A 63 8.59 -4.72 -0.22
N ALA A 64 9.19 -5.46 -1.15
CA ALA A 64 8.87 -5.35 -2.57
C ALA A 64 7.43 -5.81 -2.84
N LEU A 65 6.98 -6.90 -2.21
CA LEU A 65 5.61 -7.40 -2.31
C LEU A 65 4.61 -6.40 -1.71
N SER A 66 4.93 -5.84 -0.54
CA SER A 66 4.15 -4.75 0.08
C SER A 66 3.99 -3.57 -0.88
N LEU A 67 5.09 -3.11 -1.47
CA LEU A 67 5.10 -1.98 -2.40
C LEU A 67 4.31 -2.29 -3.69
N ALA A 68 4.44 -3.49 -4.24
CA ALA A 68 3.64 -3.95 -5.38
C ALA A 68 2.14 -3.98 -5.05
N SER A 69 1.76 -4.51 -3.88
CA SER A 69 0.37 -4.57 -3.43
C SER A 69 -0.23 -3.18 -3.17
N ALA A 70 0.57 -2.26 -2.64
CA ALA A 70 0.23 -0.86 -2.45
C ALA A 70 -0.03 -0.15 -3.78
N VAL A 71 0.85 -0.33 -4.77
CA VAL A 71 0.68 0.24 -6.11
C VAL A 71 -0.57 -0.33 -6.80
N LEU A 72 -0.78 -1.66 -6.74
CA LEU A 72 -1.97 -2.31 -7.28
C LEU A 72 -3.25 -1.76 -6.65
N LEU A 73 -3.28 -1.60 -5.32
CA LEU A 73 -4.41 -1.01 -4.61
C LEU A 73 -4.70 0.41 -5.12
N LYS A 74 -3.66 1.22 -5.40
CA LYS A 74 -3.83 2.56 -5.98
C LYS A 74 -4.45 2.51 -7.37
N PHE A 75 -4.00 1.59 -8.23
CA PHE A 75 -4.59 1.37 -9.55
C PHE A 75 -6.06 0.99 -9.46
N PHE A 76 -6.41 0.05 -8.57
CA PHE A 76 -7.80 -0.34 -8.35
C PHE A 76 -8.66 0.83 -7.86
N LEU A 77 -8.16 1.66 -6.93
CA LEU A 77 -8.86 2.85 -6.45
C LEU A 77 -9.14 3.86 -7.57
N VAL A 78 -8.15 4.14 -8.43
CA VAL A 78 -8.30 5.06 -9.56
C VAL A 78 -9.32 4.52 -10.57
N ILE A 79 -9.22 3.24 -10.94
CA ILE A 79 -10.18 2.60 -11.85
C ILE A 79 -11.60 2.68 -11.28
N SER A 80 -11.74 2.48 -9.97
CA SER A 80 -13.03 2.49 -9.30
C SER A 80 -13.64 3.88 -9.25
N GLY A 81 -12.83 4.90 -8.96
CA GLY A 81 -13.25 6.30 -9.04
C GLY A 81 -13.71 6.68 -10.43
N ALA A 82 -12.95 6.29 -11.46
CA ALA A 82 -13.30 6.54 -12.86
C ALA A 82 -14.63 5.88 -13.25
N LEU A 83 -14.84 4.60 -12.89
CA LEU A 83 -16.09 3.88 -13.16
C LEU A 83 -17.29 4.50 -12.45
N THR A 84 -17.15 4.90 -11.17
CA THR A 84 -18.24 5.57 -10.45
C THR A 84 -18.62 6.92 -11.07
N LEU A 85 -17.65 7.67 -11.61
CA LEU A 85 -17.91 8.92 -12.32
C LEU A 85 -18.67 8.68 -13.64
N THR A 86 -18.27 7.68 -14.42
CA THR A 86 -18.94 7.36 -15.70
C THR A 86 -20.37 6.86 -15.49
N GLU A 87 -20.60 6.08 -14.42
CA GLU A 87 -21.92 5.57 -14.07
C GLU A 87 -22.85 6.68 -13.52
N LEU A 88 -22.29 7.67 -12.82
CA LEU A 88 -23.00 8.88 -12.39
C LEU A 88 -23.38 9.78 -13.58
N GLU A 89 -22.48 10.00 -14.54
CA GLU A 89 -22.78 10.74 -15.78
C GLU A 89 -23.87 10.06 -16.60
N GLY A 90 -23.81 8.73 -16.74
CA GLY A 90 -24.81 7.95 -17.47
C GLY A 90 -26.22 7.98 -16.85
N LYS A 91 -26.32 8.00 -15.51
CA LYS A 91 -27.60 8.08 -14.79
C LYS A 91 -28.17 9.50 -14.75
N THR A 92 -27.33 10.52 -14.62
CA THR A 92 -27.76 11.93 -14.64
C THR A 92 -28.41 12.29 -15.97
N THR A 93 -27.93 11.71 -17.08
CA THR A 93 -28.52 11.88 -18.41
C THR A 93 -29.91 11.21 -18.57
N LYS A 94 -30.26 10.26 -17.70
CA LYS A 94 -31.55 9.54 -17.73
C LYS A 94 -32.60 10.06 -16.74
N GLY A 95 -32.27 11.05 -15.91
CA GLY A 95 -33.21 11.64 -14.96
C GLY A 95 -33.64 10.71 -13.81
N GLU A 96 -32.99 9.55 -13.67
CA GLU A 96 -33.21 8.65 -12.54
C GLU A 96 -32.32 9.10 -11.37
N GLU A 97 -32.93 9.53 -10.26
CA GLU A 97 -32.27 9.79 -8.97
C GLU A 97 -31.75 8.49 -8.33
N GLY A 98 -30.91 7.76 -9.05
CA GLY A 98 -30.45 6.43 -8.68
C GLY A 98 -29.11 6.50 -7.98
N VAL A 99 -29.14 6.59 -6.64
CA VAL A 99 -28.01 6.39 -5.71
C VAL A 99 -26.95 5.48 -6.33
N ALA A 100 -25.76 6.04 -6.56
CA ALA A 100 -24.61 5.30 -7.07
C ALA A 100 -24.31 4.16 -6.09
N ASN A 101 -24.71 2.93 -6.43
CA ASN A 101 -24.32 1.74 -5.69
C ASN A 101 -22.84 1.50 -5.94
N SER A 102 -21.97 2.18 -5.20
CA SER A 102 -20.55 1.83 -5.16
C SER A 102 -20.47 0.32 -4.84
N PRO A 103 -19.88 -0.51 -5.72
CA PRO A 103 -19.94 -1.96 -5.58
C PRO A 103 -19.25 -2.37 -4.27
N ARG A 104 -20.04 -2.89 -3.32
CA ARG A 104 -19.55 -3.31 -1.98
C ARG A 104 -18.35 -4.25 -2.05
N TRP A 105 -18.28 -5.09 -3.07
CA TRP A 105 -17.16 -6.02 -3.29
C TRP A 105 -15.82 -5.30 -3.44
N LEU A 106 -15.83 -4.12 -4.07
CA LEU A 106 -14.63 -3.36 -4.36
C LEU A 106 -14.04 -2.71 -3.09
N ARG A 107 -14.92 -2.31 -2.16
CA ARG A 107 -14.52 -1.86 -0.82
C ARG A 107 -13.85 -2.98 -0.02
N VAL A 108 -14.37 -4.21 -0.13
CA VAL A 108 -13.79 -5.40 0.53
C VAL A 108 -12.43 -5.73 -0.05
N VAL A 109 -12.29 -5.75 -1.39
CA VAL A 109 -11.01 -6.02 -2.06
C VAL A 109 -9.96 -4.97 -1.69
N ALA A 110 -10.31 -3.69 -1.72
CA ALA A 110 -9.40 -2.61 -1.31
C ALA A 110 -8.96 -2.75 0.16
N TRP A 111 -9.86 -3.12 1.06
CA TRP A 111 -9.51 -3.38 2.47
C TRP A 111 -8.59 -4.60 2.62
N CYS A 112 -8.86 -5.70 1.92
CA CYS A 112 -7.99 -6.89 1.94
C CYS A 112 -6.58 -6.57 1.43
N PHE A 113 -6.46 -5.86 0.31
CA PHE A 113 -5.16 -5.43 -0.22
C PHE A 113 -4.46 -4.43 0.71
N GLY A 114 -5.21 -3.52 1.34
CA GLY A 114 -4.67 -2.56 2.29
C GLY A 114 -4.10 -3.24 3.54
N ILE A 115 -4.84 -4.15 4.16
CA ILE A 115 -4.37 -4.94 5.31
C ILE A 115 -3.14 -5.78 4.91
N THR A 116 -3.18 -6.41 3.74
CA THR A 116 -2.07 -7.24 3.26
C THR A 116 -0.81 -6.41 3.04
N ALA A 117 -0.93 -5.23 2.43
CA ALA A 117 0.19 -4.31 2.24
C ALA A 117 0.79 -3.84 3.57
N VAL A 118 -0.06 -3.40 4.51
CA VAL A 118 0.38 -2.90 5.82
C VAL A 118 1.06 -4.02 6.62
N SER A 119 0.47 -5.21 6.68
CA SER A 119 1.04 -6.34 7.40
C SER A 119 2.38 -6.80 6.80
N ALA A 120 2.47 -6.93 5.47
CA ALA A 120 3.72 -7.24 4.79
C ALA A 120 4.80 -6.18 5.03
N CYS A 121 4.41 -4.89 5.05
CA CYS A 121 5.33 -3.78 5.35
C CYS A 121 5.88 -3.85 6.78
N LEU A 122 5.01 -4.09 7.77
CA LEU A 122 5.40 -4.20 9.18
C LEU A 122 6.33 -5.40 9.39
N VAL A 123 5.99 -6.56 8.84
CA VAL A 123 6.83 -7.76 8.96
C VAL A 123 8.18 -7.53 8.27
N GLY A 124 8.20 -6.97 7.05
CA GLY A 124 9.43 -6.61 6.35
C GLY A 124 10.32 -5.65 7.13
N PHE A 125 9.73 -4.62 7.77
CA PHE A 125 10.47 -3.69 8.62
C PHE A 125 11.09 -4.38 9.84
N THR A 126 10.31 -5.22 10.54
CA THR A 126 10.83 -5.95 11.72
C THR A 126 11.97 -6.91 11.37
N LEU A 127 11.89 -7.59 10.21
CA LEU A 127 12.96 -8.46 9.73
C LEU A 127 14.25 -7.69 9.42
N ILE A 128 14.14 -6.50 8.82
CA ILE A 128 15.31 -5.62 8.61
C ILE A 128 15.88 -5.16 9.94
N ALA A 129 15.04 -4.78 10.90
CA ALA A 129 15.50 -4.36 12.23
C ALA A 129 16.25 -5.50 12.96
N ILE A 130 15.74 -6.74 12.89
CA ILE A 130 16.41 -7.92 13.46
C ILE A 130 17.73 -8.21 12.73
N GLY A 131 17.73 -8.17 11.39
CA GLY A 131 18.94 -8.37 10.59
C GLY A 131 20.02 -7.32 10.90
N ALA A 132 19.65 -6.05 10.99
CA ALA A 132 20.56 -4.98 11.38
C ALA A 132 21.04 -5.11 12.84
N GLY A 133 20.16 -5.53 13.76
CA GLY A 133 20.54 -5.80 15.16
C GLY A 133 21.55 -6.93 15.28
N SER A 134 21.42 -7.98 14.47
CA SER A 134 22.38 -9.09 14.46
C SER A 134 23.77 -8.67 13.94
N LEU A 135 23.84 -7.69 13.04
CA LEU A 135 25.11 -7.09 12.59
C LEU A 135 25.80 -6.30 13.71
N LEU A 136 25.05 -5.56 14.53
CA LEU A 136 25.59 -4.79 15.66
C LEU A 136 26.01 -5.66 16.84
N ALA A 137 25.47 -6.88 16.97
CA ALA A 137 25.84 -7.80 18.04
C ALA A 137 27.17 -8.55 17.77
N VAL A 138 27.64 -8.54 16.52
CA VAL A 138 28.84 -9.27 16.07
C VAL A 138 30.04 -8.34 15.83
N GLY A 139 29.83 -7.04 15.65
CA GLY A 139 30.89 -6.03 15.49
C GLY A 139 31.28 -5.37 16.79
#